data_AF-A0A7W9DH96-F1
#
_entry.id   AF-A0A7W9DH96-F1
#
_cell.length_a   1.000
_cell.length_b   1.000
_cell.length_c   1.000
_cell.angle_alpha   90.00
_cell.angle_beta   90.00
_cell.angle_gamma   90.00
#
_symmetry.space_group_name_H-M   'P 1'
#
loop_
_entity.id
_entity.type
_entity.pdbx_description
1 polymer ?
#
loop_
_entity_poly.entity_id
_entity_poly.type
_entity_poly.pdbx_seq_one_letter_code
_entity_poly.pdbx_strand_id
1 'polypeptide(L)'
;MNGSRRINQRFLKGASVSKVAAVEAEGGSSSAVGSTVRSGSVDISGTNQANLAVEGQALANQKPRTIIGDEPYAGSKGTSDGGMAHPVRGKLIGSTEQLTVAETKYVQEMLDGGRTVEVIPATNLGRSADFKIDGKSYELKTMTNVANQSSDGLSKALSSTIMNARGQSGNVIVDARGQLGMTSEIAERGANRAFGADAKMPDGQKFESVVIITNQGTVYITPKKVSK
;
A
#
# COMPACT_ATOMS: atom_id res chain seq x y z
N MET A 1 -6.79 -47.57 23.47
CA MET A 1 -5.38 -47.74 23.03
C MET A 1 -5.37 -48.53 21.73
N ASN A 2 -4.39 -48.27 20.86
CA ASN A 2 -4.23 -48.68 19.45
C ASN A 2 -5.06 -47.85 18.45
N GLY A 3 -4.48 -47.14 17.48
CA GLY A 3 -3.09 -47.11 17.02
C GLY A 3 -3.07 -47.03 15.50
N SER A 4 -2.80 -45.83 14.98
CA SER A 4 -2.67 -45.49 13.56
C SER A 4 -1.69 -46.38 12.78
N ARG A 5 -1.89 -46.48 11.45
CA ARG A 5 -1.02 -45.93 10.39
C ARG A 5 -1.23 -46.70 9.08
N ARG A 6 -1.74 -46.01 8.04
CA ARG A 6 -1.53 -46.45 6.65
C ARG A 6 -0.28 -45.75 6.10
N ILE A 7 0.65 -46.59 5.67
CA ILE A 7 1.91 -46.26 5.02
C ILE A 7 1.62 -46.17 3.52
N ASN A 8 1.97 -45.06 2.87
CA ASN A 8 2.15 -45.04 1.42
C ASN A 8 3.63 -44.88 1.09
N GLN A 9 4.14 -45.85 0.35
CA GLN A 9 5.52 -46.00 -0.06
C GLN A 9 5.86 -45.11 -1.26
N ARG A 10 7.10 -44.61 -1.21
CA ARG A 10 8.06 -44.27 -2.29
C ARG A 10 7.65 -44.59 -3.74
N PHE A 11 8.03 -43.72 -4.69
CA PHE A 11 9.24 -43.94 -5.50
C PHE A 11 9.65 -42.68 -6.30
N LEU A 12 10.95 -42.37 -6.24
CA LEU A 12 11.70 -41.42 -7.07
C LEU A 12 12.26 -42.13 -8.32
N LYS A 13 12.44 -41.39 -9.43
CA LYS A 13 13.43 -41.50 -10.55
C LYS A 13 12.79 -40.94 -11.84
N GLY A 14 13.43 -40.24 -12.78
CA GLY A 14 14.80 -39.80 -13.07
C GLY A 14 14.71 -38.80 -14.25
N ALA A 15 15.51 -37.73 -14.29
CA ALA A 15 16.75 -37.58 -15.07
C ALA A 15 16.64 -37.63 -16.63
N SER A 16 16.97 -36.47 -17.25
CA SER A 16 17.73 -36.26 -18.51
C SER A 16 17.19 -36.83 -19.83
N VAL A 17 17.04 -35.99 -20.89
CA VAL A 17 18.01 -35.88 -22.02
C VAL A 17 17.84 -34.57 -22.80
N SER A 18 18.97 -33.95 -23.15
CA SER A 18 19.15 -32.89 -24.16
C SER A 18 18.84 -33.36 -25.58
N LYS A 19 18.38 -32.46 -26.46
CA LYS A 19 18.80 -32.47 -27.87
C LYS A 19 18.70 -31.09 -28.52
N VAL A 20 19.86 -30.61 -28.93
CA VAL A 20 20.09 -29.47 -29.81
C VAL A 20 20.03 -30.02 -31.24
N ALA A 21 19.33 -29.34 -32.14
CA ALA A 21 19.53 -29.48 -33.58
C ALA A 21 19.28 -28.11 -34.22
N ALA A 22 20.23 -27.70 -35.05
CA ALA A 22 20.31 -26.43 -35.73
C ALA A 22 20.13 -26.66 -37.25
N VAL A 23 19.86 -25.55 -37.96
CA VAL A 23 20.01 -25.34 -39.43
C VAL A 23 18.91 -26.07 -40.23
N GLU A 24 18.10 -25.40 -41.06
CA GLU A 24 18.49 -24.87 -42.38
C GLU A 24 17.80 -23.54 -42.74
N ALA A 25 18.59 -22.72 -43.43
CA ALA A 25 18.21 -21.49 -44.09
C ALA A 25 17.94 -21.75 -45.57
N GLU A 26 16.91 -21.12 -46.13
CA GLU A 26 16.79 -20.49 -47.47
C GLU A 26 15.50 -19.64 -47.40
N GLY A 27 15.33 -18.41 -47.87
CA GLY A 27 16.06 -17.53 -48.77
C GLY A 27 14.98 -16.63 -49.43
N GLY A 28 15.19 -15.31 -49.48
CA GLY A 28 14.56 -14.45 -50.50
C GLY A 28 13.70 -13.26 -50.05
N SER A 29 14.36 -12.09 -49.96
CA SER A 29 13.95 -10.75 -50.47
C SER A 29 12.65 -10.08 -49.94
N SER A 30 12.51 -8.77 -49.80
CA SER A 30 13.36 -7.57 -49.97
C SER A 30 12.61 -6.36 -49.38
N SER A 31 13.34 -5.36 -48.90
CA SER A 31 13.00 -3.91 -48.96
C SER A 31 13.81 -3.17 -47.88
N ALA A 32 15.02 -2.77 -48.27
CA ALA A 32 15.84 -1.82 -47.55
C ALA A 32 15.33 -0.40 -47.83
N VAL A 33 15.08 0.38 -46.77
CA VAL A 33 15.19 1.84 -46.80
C VAL A 33 16.45 2.17 -46.01
N GLY A 34 17.47 2.62 -46.74
CA GLY A 34 18.76 2.99 -46.18
C GLY A 34 18.69 4.30 -45.40
N SER A 35 19.46 4.37 -44.31
CA SER A 35 20.03 5.65 -43.88
C SER A 35 21.46 5.41 -43.39
N THR A 36 22.37 6.06 -44.09
CA THR A 36 23.82 6.11 -43.88
C THR A 36 24.18 6.54 -42.46
N VAL A 37 24.88 5.70 -41.72
CA VAL A 37 25.49 6.07 -40.43
C VAL A 37 26.80 6.80 -40.72
N ARG A 38 26.82 8.12 -40.50
CA ARG A 38 28.04 8.91 -40.35
C ARG A 38 28.38 8.98 -38.87
N SER A 39 29.58 8.50 -38.52
CA SER A 39 30.19 8.65 -37.20
C SER A 39 30.30 10.12 -36.82
N GLY A 40 29.54 10.52 -35.81
CA GLY A 40 29.73 11.75 -35.05
C GLY A 40 29.57 11.38 -33.58
N SER A 41 30.56 11.75 -32.76
CA SER A 41 30.52 11.56 -31.31
C SER A 41 29.29 12.26 -30.73
N VAL A 42 28.35 11.49 -30.19
CA VAL A 42 27.24 12.04 -29.42
C VAL A 42 27.67 12.11 -27.97
N ASP A 43 27.84 13.32 -27.45
CA ASP A 43 27.97 13.62 -26.03
C ASP A 43 26.72 13.12 -25.29
N ILE A 44 26.86 12.05 -24.49
CA ILE A 44 25.79 11.47 -23.66
C ILE A 44 25.64 12.22 -22.32
N SER A 45 26.27 13.39 -22.18
CA SER A 45 26.30 14.17 -20.93
C SER A 45 25.13 15.16 -20.77
N GLY A 46 24.30 15.35 -21.81
CA GLY A 46 23.30 16.43 -21.85
C GLY A 46 21.85 16.05 -21.51
N THR A 47 21.47 14.77 -21.56
CA THR A 47 20.05 14.38 -21.45
C THR A 47 19.59 13.96 -20.04
N ASN A 48 20.52 13.73 -19.11
CA ASN A 48 20.17 13.38 -17.72
C ASN A 48 20.07 14.59 -16.77
N GLN A 49 20.43 15.81 -17.19
CA GLN A 49 20.26 17.00 -16.36
C GLN A 49 18.88 17.68 -16.54
N ALA A 50 18.15 17.39 -17.62
CA ALA A 50 16.84 18.00 -17.86
C ALA A 50 15.70 17.38 -17.03
N ASN A 51 15.85 16.15 -16.53
CA ASN A 51 14.79 15.48 -15.75
C ASN A 51 14.87 15.71 -14.23
N LEU A 52 15.99 16.21 -13.68
CA LEU A 52 16.06 16.62 -12.26
C LEU A 52 15.53 18.04 -12.01
N ALA A 53 15.45 18.89 -13.04
CA ALA A 53 15.03 20.28 -12.89
C ALA A 53 13.49 20.46 -12.87
N VAL A 54 12.71 19.44 -13.27
CA VAL A 54 11.24 19.51 -13.28
C VAL A 54 10.63 19.14 -11.91
N GLU A 55 11.35 18.37 -11.08
CA GLU A 55 10.86 17.96 -9.75
C GLU A 55 11.00 19.08 -8.69
N GLY A 56 11.87 20.06 -8.91
CA GLY A 56 12.08 21.19 -8.00
C GLY A 56 11.01 22.28 -8.05
N GLN A 57 10.21 22.36 -9.12
CA GLN A 57 9.18 23.40 -9.28
C GLN A 57 7.74 22.90 -9.12
N ALA A 58 7.51 21.58 -9.08
CA ALA A 58 6.19 21.00 -8.84
C ALA A 58 5.76 21.04 -7.36
N LEU A 59 6.67 21.35 -6.43
CA LEU A 59 6.39 21.47 -5.00
C LEU A 59 5.92 22.88 -4.58
N ALA A 60 6.20 23.93 -5.38
CA ALA A 60 5.96 25.31 -4.99
C ALA A 60 4.56 25.85 -5.31
N ASN A 61 3.78 25.14 -6.15
CA ASN A 61 2.46 25.60 -6.63
C ASN A 61 1.31 24.63 -6.30
N GLN A 62 1.52 23.66 -5.41
CA GLN A 62 0.39 22.92 -4.86
C GLN A 62 -0.36 23.84 -3.89
N LYS A 63 -1.51 24.38 -4.34
CA LYS A 63 -2.54 24.92 -3.45
C LYS A 63 -2.71 23.96 -2.27
N PRO A 64 -2.89 24.46 -1.03
CA PRO A 64 -3.20 23.60 0.10
C PRO A 64 -4.36 22.67 -0.29
N ARG A 65 -4.14 21.36 -0.18
CA ARG A 65 -5.15 20.37 -0.56
C ARG A 65 -6.36 20.56 0.34
N THR A 66 -7.42 21.13 -0.22
CA THR A 66 -8.75 21.06 0.36
C THR A 66 -9.16 19.59 0.37
N ILE A 67 -9.20 18.98 1.54
CA ILE A 67 -9.85 17.69 1.76
C ILE A 67 -11.35 17.97 1.62
N ILE A 68 -11.95 17.61 0.48
CA ILE A 68 -13.40 17.74 0.26
C ILE A 68 -14.01 16.35 0.37
N GLY A 69 -14.92 16.18 1.33
CA GLY A 69 -15.75 14.99 1.56
C GLY A 69 -16.00 14.73 3.04
N ASP A 70 -16.90 15.52 3.64
CA ASP A 70 -17.41 15.46 5.03
C ASP A 70 -17.86 14.03 5.43
N GLU A 71 -17.63 13.50 6.64
CA GLU A 71 -17.81 14.09 7.97
C GLU A 71 -16.77 13.59 9.03
N PRO A 72 -16.84 14.08 10.28
CA PRO A 72 -16.29 15.33 10.77
C PRO A 72 -14.97 15.03 11.50
N TYR A 73 -13.85 15.54 11.00
CA TYR A 73 -12.69 15.73 11.88
C TYR A 73 -12.96 16.94 12.75
N ALA A 74 -13.82 16.74 13.76
CA ALA A 74 -14.12 17.71 14.80
C ALA A 74 -12.86 17.94 15.63
N GLY A 75 -11.96 18.79 15.10
CA GLY A 75 -11.00 19.51 15.91
C GLY A 75 -11.77 20.23 17.01
N SER A 76 -11.20 20.24 18.21
CA SER A 76 -11.67 21.03 19.34
C SER A 76 -12.04 22.44 18.87
N LYS A 77 -13.25 22.90 19.23
CA LYS A 77 -13.71 24.27 18.99
C LYS A 77 -12.64 25.25 19.48
N GLY A 78 -11.85 25.81 18.57
CA GLY A 78 -10.95 26.91 18.87
C GLY A 78 -11.78 28.14 19.20
N THR A 79 -11.64 28.62 20.44
CA THR A 79 -12.09 29.96 20.82
C THR A 79 -11.34 30.97 19.97
N SER A 80 -12.08 31.70 19.14
CA SER A 80 -11.56 32.69 18.20
C SER A 80 -11.12 33.96 18.94
N ASP A 81 -9.95 33.90 19.56
CA ASP A 81 -9.32 35.04 20.25
C ASP A 81 -8.02 35.40 19.53
N GLY A 82 -8.13 35.95 18.30
CA GLY A 82 -7.17 36.88 17.68
C GLY A 82 -5.66 36.55 17.59
N GLY A 83 -5.18 35.41 18.05
CA GLY A 83 -3.78 34.99 17.98
C GLY A 83 -3.55 34.10 16.77
N MET A 84 -2.45 34.31 16.06
CA MET A 84 -1.97 33.43 14.98
C MET A 84 -2.14 31.97 15.40
N ALA A 85 -3.08 31.26 14.80
CA ALA A 85 -3.34 29.86 15.12
C ALA A 85 -2.11 29.05 14.70
N HIS A 86 -1.20 28.82 15.64
CA HIS A 86 -0.16 27.82 15.46
C HIS A 86 -0.88 26.48 15.27
N PRO A 87 -0.56 25.70 14.23
CA PRO A 87 -1.13 24.37 14.09
C PRO A 87 -0.80 23.60 15.36
N VAL A 88 -1.83 23.22 16.11
CA VAL A 88 -1.66 22.45 17.35
C VAL A 88 -1.15 21.09 16.90
N ARG A 89 0.15 20.87 17.06
CA ARG A 89 0.74 19.55 16.86
C ARG A 89 0.03 18.57 17.80
N GLY A 90 -0.27 17.40 17.26
CA GLY A 90 -0.91 16.30 17.96
C GLY A 90 -0.06 15.75 19.10
N LYS A 91 -0.64 14.82 19.85
CA LYS A 91 -0.03 14.25 21.05
C LYS A 91 0.42 12.81 20.82
N LEU A 92 1.69 12.51 21.11
CA LEU A 92 2.22 11.15 21.13
C LEU A 92 2.15 10.56 22.54
N ILE A 93 1.72 9.31 22.66
CA ILE A 93 1.75 8.49 23.88
C ILE A 93 2.51 7.19 23.56
N GLY A 94 3.48 6.82 24.39
CA GLY A 94 4.34 5.67 24.14
C GLY A 94 5.69 6.05 23.49
N SER A 95 6.40 5.07 22.95
CA SER A 95 7.73 5.23 22.34
C SER A 95 7.70 4.96 20.85
N THR A 96 8.54 5.69 20.09
CA THR A 96 8.74 5.48 18.65
C THR A 96 10.02 4.69 18.33
N GLU A 97 10.84 4.36 19.35
CA GLU A 97 12.18 3.77 19.17
C GLU A 97 12.17 2.42 18.45
N GLN A 98 11.08 1.66 18.58
CA GLN A 98 10.92 0.33 17.96
C GLN A 98 10.04 0.36 16.72
N LEU A 99 9.61 1.54 16.27
CA LEU A 99 8.81 1.66 15.07
C LEU A 99 9.68 1.52 13.83
N THR A 100 9.13 0.87 12.82
CA THR A 100 9.66 0.88 11.47
C THR A 100 9.61 2.30 10.88
N VAL A 101 10.31 2.51 9.77
CA VAL A 101 10.29 3.80 9.05
C VAL A 101 8.88 4.18 8.58
N ALA A 102 8.10 3.20 8.10
CA ALA A 102 6.73 3.43 7.62
C ALA A 102 5.80 3.84 8.78
N GLU A 103 5.89 3.14 9.90
CA GLU A 103 5.14 3.46 11.12
C GLU A 103 5.51 4.83 11.67
N THR A 104 6.81 5.12 11.77
CA THR A 104 7.30 6.44 12.22
C THR A 104 6.74 7.54 11.34
N LYS A 105 6.85 7.40 10.02
CA LYS A 105 6.31 8.37 9.06
C LYS A 105 4.81 8.59 9.25
N TYR A 106 4.06 7.50 9.39
CA TYR A 106 2.61 7.59 9.58
C TYR A 106 2.23 8.25 10.91
N VAL A 107 2.93 7.93 12.00
CA VAL A 107 2.75 8.60 13.31
C VAL A 107 3.01 10.10 13.17
N GLN A 108 4.10 10.51 12.51
CA GLN A 108 4.40 11.93 12.29
C GLN A 108 3.27 12.62 11.51
N GLU A 109 2.76 12.01 10.44
CA GLU A 109 1.64 12.57 9.66
C GLU A 109 0.37 12.76 10.50
N MET A 110 0.07 11.83 11.42
CA MET A 110 -1.08 11.96 12.32
C MET A 110 -0.88 13.05 13.36
N LEU A 111 0.34 13.19 13.91
CA LEU A 111 0.68 14.25 14.84
C LEU A 111 0.67 15.62 14.15
N ASP A 112 1.19 15.73 12.93
CA ASP A 112 1.15 16.95 12.13
C ASP A 112 -0.29 17.35 11.81
N GLY A 113 -1.18 16.36 11.65
CA GLY A 113 -2.63 16.55 11.56
C GLY A 113 -3.35 16.85 12.87
N GLY A 114 -2.63 17.05 13.98
CA GLY A 114 -3.20 17.42 15.28
C GLY A 114 -3.82 16.27 16.07
N ARG A 115 -3.59 15.01 15.68
CA ARG A 115 -4.25 13.84 16.29
C ARG A 115 -3.50 13.31 17.52
N THR A 116 -4.21 12.60 18.39
CA THR A 116 -3.55 11.84 19.46
C THR A 116 -3.20 10.45 18.95
N VAL A 117 -1.94 10.05 19.10
CA VAL A 117 -1.42 8.74 18.70
C VAL A 117 -0.82 8.04 19.91
N GLU A 118 -1.35 6.88 20.26
CA GLU A 118 -0.79 5.95 21.25
C GLU A 118 -0.14 4.78 20.51
N VAL A 119 1.16 4.57 20.71
CA VAL A 119 1.85 3.38 20.20
C VAL A 119 1.55 2.22 21.13
N ILE A 120 1.04 1.11 20.59
CA ILE A 120 0.78 -0.11 21.35
C ILE A 120 2.03 -0.98 21.26
N PRO A 121 2.72 -1.28 22.37
CA PRO A 121 3.87 -2.16 22.35
C PRO A 121 3.46 -3.58 21.92
N ALA A 122 4.27 -4.19 21.06
CA ALA A 122 4.12 -5.61 20.76
C ALA A 122 4.29 -6.43 22.05
N THR A 123 3.35 -7.34 22.34
CA THR A 123 3.45 -8.25 23.48
C THR A 123 3.44 -9.70 23.00
N ASN A 124 4.01 -10.61 23.78
CA ASN A 124 3.99 -12.05 23.48
C ASN A 124 2.63 -12.72 23.74
N LEU A 125 1.60 -11.94 24.11
CA LEU A 125 0.30 -12.45 24.58
C LEU A 125 -0.76 -12.57 23.46
N GLY A 126 -0.41 -12.28 22.21
CA GLY A 126 -1.30 -12.49 21.08
C GLY A 126 -1.17 -11.42 20.00
N ARG A 127 -2.15 -11.38 19.10
CA ARG A 127 -2.24 -10.38 18.03
C ARG A 127 -2.71 -9.06 18.64
N SER A 128 -1.94 -8.00 18.42
CA SER A 128 -2.29 -6.64 18.82
C SER A 128 -2.29 -5.74 17.60
N ALA A 129 -3.09 -4.69 17.66
CA ALA A 129 -2.98 -3.53 16.80
C ALA A 129 -1.69 -2.75 17.11
N ASP A 130 -1.24 -1.94 16.15
CA ASP A 130 -0.01 -1.14 16.27
C ASP A 130 -0.24 0.19 17.01
N PHE A 131 -1.40 0.82 16.79
CA PHE A 131 -1.68 2.16 17.31
C PHE A 131 -3.08 2.28 17.90
N LYS A 132 -3.28 3.26 18.77
CA LYS A 132 -4.59 3.93 18.92
C LYS A 132 -4.50 5.36 18.41
N ILE A 133 -5.42 5.74 17.54
CA ILE A 133 -5.50 7.09 17.00
C ILE A 133 -6.83 7.68 17.46
N ASP A 134 -6.77 8.75 18.25
CA ASP A 134 -7.91 9.33 18.95
C ASP A 134 -8.75 8.27 19.68
N GLY A 135 -8.07 7.32 20.33
CA GLY A 135 -8.68 6.24 21.11
C GLY A 135 -9.16 5.01 20.31
N LYS A 136 -9.13 5.04 18.98
CA LYS A 136 -9.49 3.89 18.13
C LYS A 136 -8.26 3.08 17.74
N SER A 137 -8.29 1.76 17.91
CA SER A 137 -7.17 0.88 17.56
C SER A 137 -7.03 0.71 16.06
N TYR A 138 -5.82 0.82 15.51
CA TYR A 138 -5.51 0.63 14.10
C TYR A 138 -4.31 -0.31 13.90
N GLU A 139 -4.42 -1.15 12.87
CA GLU A 139 -3.31 -1.94 12.32
C GLU A 139 -2.76 -1.26 11.06
N LEU A 140 -1.45 -1.08 10.95
CA LEU A 140 -0.78 -0.56 9.76
C LEU A 140 -0.13 -1.68 8.96
N LYS A 141 -0.43 -1.73 7.66
CA LYS A 141 0.31 -2.55 6.70
C LYS A 141 0.96 -1.69 5.64
N THR A 142 2.16 -2.07 5.22
CA THR A 142 2.81 -1.46 4.06
C THR A 142 2.65 -2.38 2.86
N MET A 143 2.35 -1.83 1.69
CA MET A 143 2.20 -2.58 0.44
C MET A 143 3.14 -2.01 -0.61
N THR A 144 4.04 -2.86 -1.12
CA THR A 144 5.02 -2.53 -2.15
C THR A 144 5.38 -3.78 -2.96
N ASN A 145 6.01 -3.60 -4.13
CA ASN A 145 6.57 -4.66 -4.96
C ASN A 145 5.61 -5.82 -5.29
N VAL A 146 4.32 -5.54 -5.47
CA VAL A 146 3.34 -6.55 -5.90
C VAL A 146 3.74 -7.12 -7.27
N ALA A 147 3.76 -8.44 -7.43
CA ALA A 147 4.20 -9.03 -8.71
C ALA A 147 3.25 -8.70 -9.88
N ASN A 148 1.94 -8.79 -9.66
CA ASN A 148 0.95 -8.50 -10.69
C ASN A 148 0.49 -7.04 -10.62
N GLN A 149 1.08 -6.20 -11.46
CA GLN A 149 0.81 -4.76 -11.57
C GLN A 149 -0.48 -4.40 -12.33
N SER A 150 -1.23 -5.38 -12.84
CA SER A 150 -2.52 -5.09 -13.45
C SER A 150 -3.49 -4.53 -12.41
N SER A 151 -4.46 -3.75 -12.87
CA SER A 151 -5.51 -3.18 -12.03
C SER A 151 -6.18 -4.26 -11.14
N ASP A 152 -6.56 -5.40 -11.72
CA ASP A 152 -7.16 -6.52 -10.98
C ASP A 152 -6.16 -7.16 -10.00
N GLY A 153 -4.92 -7.40 -10.44
CA GLY A 153 -3.83 -7.92 -9.61
C GLY A 153 -3.56 -7.09 -8.36
N LEU A 154 -3.38 -5.78 -8.52
CA LEU A 154 -3.15 -4.85 -7.42
C LEU A 154 -4.32 -4.82 -6.44
N SER A 155 -5.54 -4.74 -6.95
CA SER A 155 -6.72 -4.69 -6.09
C SER A 155 -7.02 -6.02 -5.37
N LYS A 156 -6.65 -7.17 -5.95
CA LYS A 156 -6.67 -8.48 -5.25
C LYS A 156 -5.61 -8.57 -4.17
N ALA A 157 -4.38 -8.13 -4.46
CA ALA A 157 -3.29 -8.10 -3.49
C ALA A 157 -3.65 -7.20 -2.30
N LEU A 158 -4.18 -6.00 -2.56
CA LEU A 158 -4.67 -5.09 -1.52
C LEU A 158 -5.76 -5.71 -0.66
N SER A 159 -6.75 -6.35 -1.30
CA SER A 159 -7.82 -7.05 -0.58
C SER A 159 -7.26 -8.12 0.36
N SER A 160 -6.27 -8.91 -0.10
CA SER A 160 -5.61 -9.91 0.74
C SER A 160 -4.84 -9.27 1.90
N THR A 161 -4.11 -8.17 1.66
CA THR A 161 -3.40 -7.43 2.71
C THR A 161 -4.36 -6.96 3.81
N ILE A 162 -5.51 -6.39 3.42
CA ILE A 162 -6.55 -5.95 4.37
C ILE A 162 -7.11 -7.15 5.15
N MET A 163 -7.46 -8.24 4.47
CA MET A 163 -7.96 -9.47 5.12
C MET A 163 -6.97 -10.06 6.12
N ASN A 164 -5.67 -9.97 5.86
CA ASN A 164 -4.63 -10.47 6.76
C ASN A 164 -4.50 -9.62 8.05
N ALA A 165 -4.81 -8.33 7.97
CA ALA A 165 -4.78 -7.38 9.09
C ALA A 165 -5.99 -7.52 10.04
N ARG A 166 -7.10 -8.10 9.58
CA ARG A 166 -8.36 -8.30 10.34
C ARG A 166 -8.18 -8.90 11.73
N GLY A 167 -7.21 -9.80 11.89
CA GLY A 167 -6.98 -10.50 13.15
C GLY A 167 -6.30 -9.66 14.24
N GLN A 168 -5.95 -8.40 13.95
CA GLN A 168 -5.26 -7.49 14.86
C GLN A 168 -6.13 -6.28 15.25
N SER A 169 -6.90 -5.75 14.29
CA SER A 169 -7.86 -4.67 14.52
C SER A 169 -9.01 -4.71 13.51
N GLY A 170 -10.17 -4.17 13.91
CA GLY A 170 -11.27 -3.86 13.01
C GLY A 170 -10.99 -2.62 12.15
N ASN A 171 -10.03 -1.77 12.54
CA ASN A 171 -9.62 -0.63 11.73
C ASN A 171 -8.23 -0.88 11.13
N VAL A 172 -8.12 -0.81 9.80
CA VAL A 172 -6.90 -1.13 9.07
C VAL A 172 -6.42 0.08 8.28
N ILE A 173 -5.13 0.35 8.30
CA ILE A 173 -4.46 1.31 7.44
C ILE A 173 -3.53 0.54 6.51
N VAL A 174 -3.59 0.83 5.22
CA VAL A 174 -2.62 0.32 4.24
C VAL A 174 -1.88 1.50 3.62
N ASP A 175 -0.58 1.59 3.91
CA ASP A 175 0.33 2.48 3.20
C ASP A 175 0.78 1.83 1.90
N ALA A 176 0.15 2.24 0.79
CA ALA A 176 0.43 1.78 -0.56
C ALA A 176 1.14 2.85 -1.39
N ARG A 177 1.73 3.89 -0.76
CA ARG A 177 2.51 4.93 -1.46
C ARG A 177 3.75 4.34 -2.15
N GLY A 178 4.31 3.27 -1.59
CA GLY A 178 5.41 2.53 -2.21
C GLY A 178 4.98 1.64 -3.38
N GLN A 179 3.68 1.51 -3.67
CA GLN A 179 3.17 0.62 -4.71
C GLN A 179 2.92 1.36 -6.02
N LEU A 180 3.74 1.07 -7.04
CA LEU A 180 3.51 1.53 -8.41
C LEU A 180 2.12 1.09 -8.91
N GLY A 181 1.50 1.95 -9.72
CA GLY A 181 0.19 1.69 -10.32
C GLY A 181 -0.99 1.72 -9.34
N MET A 182 -0.78 1.97 -8.05
CA MET A 182 -1.89 2.07 -7.10
C MET A 182 -2.62 3.42 -7.26
N THR A 183 -3.84 3.36 -7.79
CA THR A 183 -4.77 4.50 -7.88
C THR A 183 -5.84 4.44 -6.81
N SER A 184 -6.53 5.56 -6.57
CA SER A 184 -7.66 5.61 -5.64
C SER A 184 -8.79 4.64 -6.02
N GLU A 185 -9.07 4.45 -7.31
CA GLU A 185 -10.13 3.55 -7.79
C GLU A 185 -9.74 2.08 -7.59
N ILE A 186 -8.47 1.74 -7.81
CA ILE A 186 -7.93 0.40 -7.53
C ILE A 186 -7.99 0.12 -6.02
N ALA A 187 -7.63 1.11 -5.22
CA ALA A 187 -7.67 1.05 -3.76
C ALA A 187 -9.10 0.80 -3.26
N GLU A 188 -10.06 1.60 -3.73
CA GLU A 188 -11.47 1.44 -3.40
C GLU A 188 -12.01 0.07 -3.80
N ARG A 189 -11.69 -0.39 -5.02
CA ARG A 189 -12.11 -1.72 -5.48
C ARG A 189 -11.48 -2.84 -4.62
N GLY A 190 -10.24 -2.68 -4.18
CA GLY A 190 -9.57 -3.62 -3.27
C GLY A 190 -10.23 -3.68 -1.90
N ALA A 191 -10.53 -2.52 -1.30
CA ALA A 191 -11.26 -2.43 -0.04
C ALA A 191 -12.66 -3.05 -0.14
N ASN A 192 -13.42 -2.74 -1.18
CA ASN A 192 -14.75 -3.30 -1.41
C ASN A 192 -14.72 -4.83 -1.55
N ARG A 193 -13.68 -5.40 -2.20
CA ARG A 193 -13.47 -6.85 -2.22
C ARG A 193 -13.20 -7.40 -0.83
N ALA A 194 -12.38 -6.73 -0.02
CA ALA A 194 -12.10 -7.15 1.36
C ALA A 194 -13.37 -7.15 2.23
N PHE A 195 -14.18 -6.08 2.19
CA PHE A 195 -15.46 -6.06 2.90
C PHE A 195 -16.42 -7.15 2.41
N GLY A 196 -16.48 -7.39 1.10
CA GLY A 196 -17.30 -8.47 0.54
C GLY A 196 -16.84 -9.87 0.96
N ALA A 197 -15.53 -10.08 1.17
CA ALA A 197 -14.99 -11.30 1.72
C ALA A 197 -15.26 -11.43 3.23
N ASP A 198 -15.09 -10.34 4.00
CA ASP A 198 -15.38 -10.29 5.43
C ASP A 198 -16.86 -10.55 5.73
N ALA A 199 -17.78 -10.00 4.94
CA ALA A 199 -19.21 -10.21 5.09
C ALA A 199 -19.63 -11.70 4.97
N LYS A 200 -18.86 -12.52 4.25
CA LYS A 200 -19.11 -13.96 4.07
C LYS A 200 -18.53 -14.81 5.19
N MET A 201 -17.66 -14.26 6.02
CA MET A 201 -17.08 -14.99 7.14
C MET A 201 -18.11 -15.12 8.27
N PRO A 202 -18.45 -16.34 8.71
CA PRO A 202 -19.45 -16.53 9.78
C PRO A 202 -18.94 -16.00 11.13
N ASP A 203 -17.63 -16.09 11.37
CA ASP A 203 -17.01 -15.76 12.65
C ASP A 203 -15.84 -14.75 12.50
N GLY A 204 -15.48 -14.13 13.63
CA GLY A 204 -14.33 -13.23 13.78
C GLY A 204 -14.66 -11.74 13.80
N GLN A 205 -13.71 -10.94 14.29
CA GLN A 205 -13.80 -9.47 14.34
C GLN A 205 -14.09 -8.90 12.96
N LYS A 206 -15.15 -8.10 12.82
CA LYS A 206 -15.49 -7.45 11.55
C LYS A 206 -14.66 -6.20 11.35
N PHE A 207 -14.46 -5.82 10.09
CA PHE A 207 -13.89 -4.51 9.81
C PHE A 207 -14.87 -3.41 10.21
N GLU A 208 -14.34 -2.35 10.79
CA GLU A 208 -15.03 -1.10 11.09
C GLU A 208 -14.65 -0.03 10.08
N SER A 209 -13.37 0.06 9.71
CA SER A 209 -12.89 0.99 8.69
C SER A 209 -11.60 0.51 8.03
N VAL A 210 -11.40 0.94 6.78
CA VAL A 210 -10.15 0.76 6.04
C VAL A 210 -9.72 2.11 5.49
N VAL A 211 -8.47 2.48 5.77
CA VAL A 211 -7.80 3.67 5.24
C VAL A 211 -6.68 3.21 4.32
N ILE A 212 -6.66 3.68 3.08
CA ILE A 212 -5.61 3.33 2.12
C ILE A 212 -4.93 4.60 1.66
N ILE A 213 -3.62 4.68 1.89
CA ILE A 213 -2.82 5.84 1.52
C ILE A 213 -2.13 5.50 0.20
N THR A 214 -2.40 6.28 -0.85
CA THR A 214 -1.77 6.15 -2.16
C THR A 214 -1.00 7.42 -2.49
N ASN A 215 -0.19 7.40 -3.56
CA ASN A 215 0.47 8.61 -4.03
C ASN A 215 -0.50 9.65 -4.61
N GLN A 216 -1.70 9.22 -5.01
CA GLN A 216 -2.73 10.09 -5.57
C GLN A 216 -3.67 10.69 -4.49
N GLY A 217 -3.70 10.10 -3.30
CA GLY A 217 -4.55 10.53 -2.20
C GLY A 217 -4.88 9.38 -1.25
N THR A 218 -5.60 9.73 -0.18
CA THR A 218 -6.07 8.76 0.81
C THR A 218 -7.52 8.39 0.55
N VAL A 219 -7.79 7.10 0.55
CA VAL A 219 -9.13 6.52 0.40
C VAL A 219 -9.61 6.03 1.75
N TYR A 220 -10.77 6.50 2.20
CA TYR A 220 -11.39 6.15 3.47
C TYR A 220 -12.70 5.40 3.19
N ILE A 221 -12.81 4.16 3.65
CA ILE A 221 -14.00 3.33 3.39
C ILE A 221 -14.42 2.62 4.66
N THR A 222 -15.71 2.72 4.96
CA THR A 222 -16.39 1.94 6.00
C THR A 222 -17.29 0.89 5.36
N PRO A 223 -17.50 -0.28 5.99
CA PRO A 223 -18.44 -1.26 5.48
C PRO A 223 -19.84 -0.65 5.34
N LYS A 224 -20.53 -0.97 4.24
CA LYS A 224 -21.94 -0.59 4.10
C LYS A 224 -22.73 -1.27 5.21
N LYS A 225 -23.44 -0.48 6.03
CA LYS A 225 -24.41 -1.02 6.99
C LYS A 225 -25.50 -1.70 6.18
N VAL A 226 -25.62 -3.02 6.34
CA VAL A 226 -26.78 -3.74 5.82
C VAL A 226 -27.92 -3.44 6.80
N SER A 227 -28.82 -2.54 6.41
CA SER A 227 -30.08 -2.33 7.12
C SER A 227 -30.83 -3.67 7.12
N LYS A 228 -31.11 -4.18 8.32
CA LYS A 228 -31.96 -5.36 8.52
C LYS A 228 -33.41 -5.02 8.27
#